data_AF-A0A2S5BH35-F1
#
_entry.id   AF-A0A2S5BH35-F1
#
_cell.length_a   1.000
_cell.length_b   1.000
_cell.length_c   1.000
_cell.angle_alpha   90.00
_cell.angle_beta   90.00
_cell.angle_gamma   90.00
#
_symmetry.space_group_name_H-M   'P 1'
#
loop_
_entity.id
_entity.type
_entity.pdbx_description
1 polymer ?
#
loop_
_entity_poly.entity_id
_entity_poly.type
_entity_poly.pdbx_seq_one_letter_code
_entity_poly.pdbx_strand_id
1 'polypeptide(L)'
;MSAETASQIARLLPNGLGAKGDEDRSPVEYPNRTLHVLVAASGSVASIKLPLIVTELLSYTNVDVQVVASKSATHFFSAEAIEQQCKGRVRVWTDADEWASWRRIGDPVLHIELRRWADIVLVAPCSANTLAKISNGICDNIVTSFMRALPTFVPVYLFPAMNTHMYSHPLTAKQLKVVQDELGYHVRGPIGKTLACGDVGLGAMTEWSDIVQLVVDKYRLQKA
;
A
#
# COMPACT_ATOMS: atom_id res chain seq x y z
N MET A 1 -16.70 -16.59 -8.27
CA MET A 1 -15.48 -16.53 -9.08
C MET A 1 -15.90 -16.26 -10.51
N SER A 2 -15.73 -15.05 -11.02
CA SER A 2 -15.31 -15.00 -12.42
C SER A 2 -13.99 -15.79 -12.44
N ALA A 3 -13.81 -16.70 -13.40
CA ALA A 3 -12.59 -17.51 -13.48
C ALA A 3 -11.32 -16.63 -13.50
N GLU A 4 -11.48 -15.38 -13.93
CA GLU A 4 -10.48 -14.34 -14.00
C GLU A 4 -9.92 -13.89 -12.63
N THR A 5 -10.76 -13.60 -11.62
CA THR A 5 -10.26 -13.09 -10.33
C THR A 5 -9.40 -14.13 -9.60
N ALA A 6 -9.80 -15.40 -9.58
CA ALA A 6 -8.99 -16.43 -8.92
C ALA A 6 -7.74 -16.82 -9.71
N SER A 7 -7.80 -16.79 -11.05
CA SER A 7 -6.59 -16.94 -11.88
C SER A 7 -5.56 -15.85 -11.56
N GLN A 8 -6.02 -14.64 -11.29
CA GLN A 8 -5.14 -13.53 -10.93
C GLN A 8 -4.65 -13.60 -9.47
N ILE A 9 -5.46 -14.05 -8.52
CA ILE A 9 -5.00 -14.33 -7.15
C ILE A 9 -3.93 -15.44 -7.16
N ALA A 10 -4.11 -16.48 -7.99
CA ALA A 10 -3.12 -17.55 -8.13
C ALA A 10 -1.76 -17.08 -8.69
N ARG A 11 -1.70 -15.90 -9.33
CA ARG A 11 -0.43 -15.28 -9.76
C ARG A 11 0.31 -14.60 -8.61
N LEU A 12 -0.36 -14.32 -7.49
CA LEU A 12 0.28 -13.83 -6.26
C LEU A 12 1.00 -14.99 -5.60
N LEU A 13 2.20 -15.32 -6.10
CA LEU A 13 3.00 -16.39 -5.53
C LEU A 13 3.32 -16.06 -4.05
N PRO A 14 3.17 -17.03 -3.11
CA PRO A 14 3.45 -16.83 -1.69
C PRO A 14 4.96 -16.94 -1.42
N ASN A 15 5.76 -16.13 -2.10
CA ASN A 15 7.21 -16.08 -1.98
C ASN A 15 7.73 -14.71 -1.53
N GLY A 16 6.82 -13.79 -1.21
CA GLY A 16 7.18 -12.54 -0.54
C GLY A 16 7.58 -12.75 0.92
N LEU A 17 8.08 -11.69 1.56
CA LEU A 17 8.45 -11.74 2.98
C LEU A 17 7.28 -12.21 3.85
N GLY A 18 6.07 -11.71 3.62
CA GLY A 18 4.94 -12.08 4.48
C GLY A 18 4.42 -13.52 4.27
N ALA A 19 5.01 -14.30 3.36
CA ALA A 19 4.70 -15.72 3.19
C ALA A 19 5.54 -16.65 4.06
N LYS A 20 6.77 -16.26 4.39
CA LYS A 20 7.69 -17.12 5.16
C LYS A 20 7.30 -17.12 6.64
N GLY A 21 7.20 -18.32 7.20
CA GLY A 21 6.68 -18.57 8.55
C GLY A 21 7.47 -17.90 9.65
N ASP A 22 6.83 -17.84 10.82
CA ASP A 22 7.37 -17.42 12.11
C ASP A 22 8.71 -18.07 12.54
N GLU A 23 9.35 -18.91 11.71
CA GLU A 23 10.58 -19.63 12.08
C GLU A 23 11.75 -19.58 11.08
N ASP A 24 11.67 -18.92 9.92
CA ASP A 24 12.90 -18.76 9.11
C ASP A 24 12.99 -17.42 8.38
N ARG A 25 13.73 -16.52 9.03
CA ARG A 25 13.90 -15.10 8.73
C ARG A 25 14.90 -14.86 7.60
N SER A 26 14.80 -15.56 6.47
CA SER A 26 15.72 -15.28 5.36
C SER A 26 15.43 -13.89 4.79
N PRO A 27 16.44 -13.00 4.65
CA PRO A 27 16.25 -11.66 4.13
C PRO A 27 15.80 -11.67 2.67
N VAL A 28 15.23 -10.54 2.20
CA VAL A 28 15.02 -10.30 0.77
C VAL A 28 16.39 -10.18 0.11
N GLU A 29 16.80 -11.19 -0.64
CA GLU A 29 18.00 -11.13 -1.48
C GLU A 29 17.69 -10.43 -2.81
N TYR A 30 17.69 -9.10 -2.80
CA TYR A 30 17.69 -8.30 -4.03
C TYR A 30 19.13 -8.01 -4.48
N PRO A 31 19.49 -8.08 -5.79
CA PRO A 31 18.62 -8.22 -6.97
C PRO A 31 18.34 -9.67 -7.43
N ASN A 32 18.70 -10.68 -6.64
CA ASN A 32 18.61 -12.10 -7.04
C ASN A 32 17.16 -12.61 -7.21
N ARG A 33 16.16 -11.86 -6.75
CA ARG A 33 14.73 -12.12 -7.00
C ARG A 33 13.94 -10.83 -7.22
N THR A 34 12.73 -10.99 -7.77
CA THR A 34 11.76 -9.90 -7.91
C THR A 34 11.37 -9.33 -6.55
N LEU A 35 11.39 -8.01 -6.43
CA LEU A 35 10.86 -7.24 -5.31
C LEU A 35 9.36 -7.03 -5.50
N HIS A 36 8.57 -7.47 -4.53
CA HIS A 36 7.12 -7.30 -4.52
C HIS A 36 6.70 -6.08 -3.70
N VAL A 37 6.34 -4.99 -4.37
CA VAL A 37 5.91 -3.74 -3.74
C VAL A 37 4.39 -3.68 -3.70
N LEU A 38 3.81 -3.65 -2.50
CA LEU A 38 2.37 -3.44 -2.33
C LEU A 38 2.08 -1.98 -2.00
N VAL A 39 1.26 -1.32 -2.81
CA VAL A 39 0.82 0.06 -2.58
C VAL A 39 -0.61 0.07 -2.06
N ALA A 40 -0.79 0.51 -0.83
CA ALA A 40 -2.09 0.70 -0.21
C ALA A 40 -2.54 2.16 -0.33
N ALA A 41 -3.61 2.41 -1.09
CA ALA A 41 -4.16 3.74 -1.31
C ALA A 41 -5.45 3.94 -0.50
N SER A 42 -5.57 5.10 0.15
CA SER A 42 -6.76 5.47 0.90
C SER A 42 -7.37 6.81 0.45
N GLY A 43 -8.49 7.21 1.05
CA GLY A 43 -9.30 8.36 0.61
C GLY A 43 -8.62 9.71 0.88
N SER A 44 -7.78 10.16 -0.04
CA SER A 44 -7.16 11.48 -0.06
C SER A 44 -6.99 11.95 -1.50
N VAL A 45 -7.04 13.26 -1.77
CA VAL A 45 -6.84 13.83 -3.10
C VAL A 45 -5.48 13.41 -3.70
N ALA A 46 -4.49 13.15 -2.84
CA ALA A 46 -3.17 12.66 -3.26
C ALA A 46 -3.22 11.31 -3.99
N SER A 47 -4.32 10.54 -3.91
CA SER A 47 -4.51 9.30 -4.67
C SER A 47 -4.52 9.51 -6.18
N ILE A 48 -4.71 10.74 -6.68
CA ILE A 48 -4.48 11.10 -8.10
C ILE A 48 -3.05 10.78 -8.54
N LYS A 49 -2.08 10.74 -7.60
CA LYS A 49 -0.67 10.46 -7.88
C LYS A 49 -0.33 8.97 -7.86
N LEU A 50 -1.26 8.10 -7.48
CA LEU A 50 -1.04 6.65 -7.42
C LEU A 50 -0.56 6.06 -8.75
N PRO A 51 -1.14 6.40 -9.93
CA PRO A 51 -0.64 5.89 -11.21
C PRO A 51 0.85 6.19 -11.43
N LEU A 52 1.33 7.39 -11.02
CA LEU A 52 2.72 7.81 -11.21
C LEU A 52 3.68 6.94 -10.38
N ILE A 53 3.32 6.65 -9.12
CA ILE A 53 4.10 5.78 -8.24
C ILE A 53 4.22 4.38 -8.84
N VAL A 54 3.08 3.81 -9.25
CA VAL A 54 3.01 2.46 -9.82
C VAL A 54 3.84 2.35 -11.10
N THR A 55 3.65 3.28 -12.04
CA THR A 55 4.31 3.22 -13.35
C THR A 55 5.81 3.43 -13.25
N GLU A 56 6.27 4.33 -12.38
CA GLU A 56 7.71 4.56 -12.22
C GLU A 56 8.37 3.37 -11.52
N LEU A 57 7.77 2.76 -10.49
CA LEU A 57 8.31 1.55 -9.86
C LEU A 57 8.49 0.40 -10.86
N LEU A 58 7.52 0.21 -11.76
CA LEU A 58 7.59 -0.81 -12.81
C LEU A 58 8.62 -0.55 -13.90
N SER A 59 9.21 0.65 -13.95
CA SER A 59 10.31 0.99 -14.86
C SER A 59 11.66 0.43 -14.41
N TYR A 60 11.74 -0.10 -13.18
CA TYR A 60 12.94 -0.72 -12.64
C TYR A 60 12.92 -2.25 -12.87
N THR A 61 14.11 -2.81 -13.05
CA THR A 61 14.30 -4.25 -13.21
C THR A 61 13.94 -5.01 -11.93
N ASN A 62 13.36 -6.20 -12.10
CA ASN A 62 12.99 -7.09 -11.00
C ASN A 62 12.06 -6.43 -9.96
N VAL A 63 11.11 -5.60 -10.39
CA VAL A 63 10.05 -5.02 -9.55
C VAL A 63 8.69 -5.42 -10.09
N ASP A 64 7.85 -5.94 -9.20
CA ASP A 64 6.42 -6.12 -9.43
C ASP A 64 5.61 -5.34 -8.39
N VAL A 65 4.47 -4.83 -8.82
CA VAL A 65 3.62 -3.94 -8.03
C VAL A 65 2.19 -4.47 -8.00
N GLN A 66 1.57 -4.46 -6.82
CA GLN A 66 0.13 -4.69 -6.64
C GLN A 66 -0.46 -3.58 -5.79
N VAL A 67 -1.73 -3.26 -6.01
CA VAL A 67 -2.39 -2.13 -5.33
C VAL A 67 -3.59 -2.64 -4.54
N VAL A 68 -3.73 -2.22 -3.29
CA VAL A 68 -5.00 -2.31 -2.54
C VAL A 68 -5.56 -0.91 -2.39
N ALA A 69 -6.84 -0.72 -2.71
CA ALA A 69 -7.48 0.60 -2.68
C ALA A 69 -8.74 0.56 -1.82
N SER A 70 -8.85 1.50 -0.89
CA SER A 70 -10.12 1.69 -0.18
C SER A 70 -11.18 2.24 -1.14
N LYS A 71 -12.46 1.98 -0.85
CA LYS A 71 -13.57 2.57 -1.61
C LYS A 71 -13.46 4.09 -1.79
N SER A 72 -12.95 4.81 -0.79
CA SER A 72 -12.77 6.26 -0.90
C SER A 72 -11.61 6.66 -1.81
N ALA A 73 -10.58 5.82 -1.95
CA ALA A 73 -9.44 6.10 -2.82
C ALA A 73 -9.82 6.06 -4.31
N THR A 74 -10.73 5.15 -4.69
CA THR A 74 -11.15 4.93 -6.07
C THR A 74 -11.97 6.08 -6.66
N HIS A 75 -12.35 7.09 -5.86
CA HIS A 75 -12.90 8.35 -6.38
C HIS A 75 -11.86 9.23 -7.09
N PHE A 76 -10.57 9.00 -6.86
CA PHE A 76 -9.48 9.89 -7.30
C PHE A 76 -8.68 9.34 -8.47
N PHE A 77 -8.89 8.09 -8.87
CA PHE A 77 -8.23 7.45 -10.00
C PHE A 77 -9.10 6.30 -10.53
N SER A 78 -8.89 5.89 -11.78
CA SER A 78 -9.54 4.71 -12.35
C SER A 78 -8.64 3.49 -12.15
N ALA A 79 -9.17 2.45 -11.50
CA ALA A 79 -8.52 1.14 -11.38
C ALA A 79 -8.21 0.56 -12.77
N GLU A 80 -9.22 0.52 -13.65
CA GLU A 80 -9.12 -0.01 -15.01
C GLU A 80 -8.03 0.70 -15.83
N ALA A 81 -7.91 2.03 -15.69
CA ALA A 81 -6.87 2.79 -16.38
C ALA A 81 -5.46 2.38 -15.95
N ILE A 82 -5.23 2.16 -14.64
CA ILE A 82 -3.94 1.67 -14.13
C ILE A 82 -3.65 0.27 -14.67
N GLU A 83 -4.62 -0.63 -14.60
CA GLU A 83 -4.46 -2.02 -15.04
C GLU A 83 -4.17 -2.11 -16.55
N GLN A 84 -4.87 -1.32 -17.37
CA GLN A 84 -4.64 -1.23 -18.81
C GLN A 84 -3.26 -0.62 -19.12
N GLN A 85 -2.90 0.48 -18.47
CA GLN A 85 -1.59 1.13 -18.65
C GLN A 85 -0.44 0.18 -18.29
N CYS A 86 -0.64 -0.64 -17.26
CA CYS A 86 0.34 -1.64 -16.81
C CYS A 86 0.22 -2.98 -17.55
N LYS A 87 -0.58 -3.08 -18.62
CA LYS A 87 -0.77 -4.28 -19.44
C LYS A 87 -1.13 -5.53 -18.60
N GLY A 88 -1.93 -5.34 -17.56
CA GLY A 88 -2.36 -6.41 -16.64
C GLY A 88 -1.28 -6.95 -15.70
N ARG A 89 -0.09 -6.31 -15.63
CA ARG A 89 0.94 -6.64 -14.62
C ARG A 89 0.54 -6.22 -13.21
N VAL A 90 -0.29 -5.18 -13.09
CA VAL A 90 -0.80 -4.64 -11.83
C VAL A 90 -2.30 -4.89 -11.79
N ARG A 91 -2.80 -5.29 -10.61
CA ARG A 91 -4.22 -5.24 -10.28
C ARG A 91 -4.46 -4.26 -9.13
N VAL A 92 -5.59 -3.56 -9.21
CA VAL A 92 -6.11 -2.73 -8.13
C VAL A 92 -7.20 -3.52 -7.39
N TRP A 93 -6.83 -4.09 -6.26
CA TRP A 93 -7.70 -4.89 -5.41
C TRP A 93 -8.58 -3.99 -4.52
N THR A 94 -9.86 -4.28 -4.49
CA THR A 94 -10.88 -3.55 -3.73
C THR A 94 -11.64 -4.46 -2.76
N ASP A 95 -12.48 -3.87 -1.91
CA ASP A 95 -13.37 -4.63 -1.02
C ASP A 95 -14.25 -5.64 -1.79
N ALA A 96 -14.65 -5.30 -3.03
CA ALA A 96 -15.47 -6.19 -3.85
C ALA A 96 -14.72 -7.47 -4.25
N ASP A 97 -13.41 -7.38 -4.49
CA ASP A 97 -12.58 -8.51 -4.88
C ASP A 97 -12.38 -9.50 -3.72
N GLU A 98 -12.28 -8.97 -2.49
CA GLU A 98 -12.13 -9.77 -1.27
C GLU A 98 -13.26 -10.80 -1.15
N TRP A 99 -14.51 -10.33 -1.23
CA TRP A 99 -15.69 -11.16 -1.10
C TRP A 99 -16.02 -11.95 -2.38
N ALA A 100 -15.59 -11.48 -3.56
CA ALA A 100 -15.78 -12.24 -4.80
C ALA A 100 -14.92 -13.53 -4.85
N SER A 101 -13.81 -13.54 -4.10
CA SER A 101 -12.85 -14.64 -4.02
C SER A 101 -13.23 -15.74 -3.03
N TRP A 102 -13.94 -15.42 -1.95
CA TRP A 102 -14.25 -16.35 -0.87
C TRP A 102 -15.70 -16.85 -0.93
N ARG A 103 -15.91 -18.17 -1.10
CA ARG A 103 -17.27 -18.78 -1.13
C ARG A 103 -17.44 -19.91 -0.13
N ARG A 104 -16.36 -20.64 0.16
CA ARG A 104 -16.33 -21.76 1.09
C ARG A 104 -15.02 -21.79 1.84
N ILE A 105 -15.03 -22.52 2.96
CA ILE A 105 -13.82 -22.84 3.71
C ILE A 105 -12.83 -23.55 2.78
N GLY A 106 -11.58 -23.07 2.79
CA GLY A 106 -10.50 -23.56 1.92
C GLY A 106 -10.23 -22.70 0.69
N ASP A 107 -11.13 -21.78 0.33
CA ASP A 107 -10.84 -20.79 -0.72
C ASP A 107 -9.80 -19.77 -0.22
N PRO A 108 -8.93 -19.24 -1.10
CA PRO A 108 -7.94 -18.24 -0.72
C PRO A 108 -8.61 -16.97 -0.20
N VAL A 109 -8.04 -16.40 0.86
CA VAL A 109 -8.49 -15.12 1.42
C VAL A 109 -7.59 -14.01 0.87
N LEU A 110 -8.15 -13.10 0.09
CA LEU A 110 -7.38 -12.13 -0.69
C LEU A 110 -6.35 -11.34 0.13
N HIS A 111 -6.74 -10.75 1.27
CA HIS A 111 -5.79 -10.00 2.10
C HIS A 111 -4.67 -10.88 2.69
N ILE A 112 -4.93 -12.18 2.89
CA ILE A 112 -3.94 -13.15 3.34
C ILE A 112 -2.95 -13.49 2.21
N GLU A 113 -3.43 -13.64 0.98
CA GLU A 113 -2.54 -13.87 -0.18
C GLU A 113 -1.69 -12.63 -0.48
N LEU A 114 -2.27 -11.43 -0.38
CA LEU A 114 -1.54 -10.18 -0.56
C LEU A 114 -0.45 -9.98 0.51
N ARG A 115 -0.73 -10.30 1.79
CA ARG A 115 0.33 -10.21 2.82
C ARG A 115 1.45 -11.20 2.52
N ARG A 116 1.13 -12.40 2.02
CA ARG A 116 2.10 -13.42 1.65
C ARG A 116 2.99 -12.95 0.51
N TRP A 117 2.41 -12.21 -0.42
CA TRP A 117 3.10 -11.71 -1.60
C TRP A 117 4.03 -10.51 -1.32
N ALA A 118 3.69 -9.62 -0.38
CA ALA A 118 4.42 -8.36 -0.19
C ALA A 118 5.80 -8.49 0.48
N ASP A 119 6.80 -7.81 -0.08
CA ASP A 119 8.13 -7.59 0.51
C ASP A 119 8.27 -6.22 1.18
N ILE A 120 7.51 -5.24 0.71
CA ILE A 120 7.44 -3.88 1.25
C ILE A 120 6.04 -3.32 1.00
N VAL A 121 5.55 -2.55 1.96
CA VAL A 121 4.24 -1.90 1.89
C VAL A 121 4.39 -0.38 1.90
N LEU A 122 3.78 0.28 0.92
CA LEU A 122 3.66 1.73 0.86
C LEU A 122 2.20 2.13 1.07
N VAL A 123 1.87 2.75 2.20
CA VAL A 123 0.54 3.34 2.42
C VAL A 123 0.54 4.78 1.89
N ALA A 124 0.31 4.92 0.59
CA ALA A 124 0.50 6.15 -0.18
C ALA A 124 -0.70 6.43 -1.11
N PRO A 125 -1.60 7.37 -0.76
CA PRO A 125 -1.65 8.14 0.49
C PRO A 125 -2.26 7.39 1.69
N CYS A 126 -1.85 7.79 2.89
CA CYS A 126 -2.52 7.47 4.15
C CYS A 126 -3.42 8.63 4.61
N SER A 127 -4.74 8.47 4.45
CA SER A 127 -5.74 9.41 4.94
C SER A 127 -5.83 9.36 6.47
N ALA A 128 -6.33 10.44 7.09
CA ALA A 128 -6.55 10.46 8.54
C ALA A 128 -7.48 9.33 9.01
N ASN A 129 -8.48 8.97 8.21
CA ASN A 129 -9.41 7.87 8.53
C ASN A 129 -8.70 6.51 8.55
N THR A 130 -7.88 6.21 7.53
CA THR A 130 -7.11 4.96 7.51
C THR A 130 -6.07 4.93 8.62
N LEU A 131 -5.39 6.06 8.91
CA LEU A 131 -4.49 6.18 10.06
C LEU A 131 -5.21 5.89 11.39
N ALA A 132 -6.40 6.46 11.57
CA ALA A 132 -7.23 6.22 12.76
C ALA A 132 -7.61 4.74 12.88
N LYS A 133 -8.02 4.09 11.78
CA LYS A 133 -8.35 2.66 11.79
C LYS A 133 -7.15 1.78 12.13
N ILE A 134 -6.01 2.00 11.48
CA ILE A 134 -4.77 1.24 11.72
C ILE A 134 -4.34 1.37 13.18
N SER A 135 -4.25 2.60 13.69
CA SER A 135 -3.82 2.87 15.07
C SER A 135 -4.77 2.31 16.14
N ASN A 136 -6.04 2.05 15.81
CA ASN A 136 -7.02 1.47 16.74
C ASN A 136 -7.33 -0.01 16.43
N GLY A 137 -6.62 -0.63 15.48
CA GLY A 137 -6.80 -2.04 15.12
C GLY A 137 -8.11 -2.37 14.40
N ILE A 138 -8.80 -1.37 13.83
CA ILE A 138 -10.01 -1.59 13.01
C ILE A 138 -9.60 -2.18 11.66
N CYS A 139 -10.22 -3.30 11.28
CA CYS A 139 -9.97 -4.03 10.03
C CYS A 139 -11.29 -4.35 9.30
N ASP A 140 -11.90 -3.34 8.69
CA ASP A 140 -13.27 -3.38 8.13
C ASP A 140 -13.31 -3.23 6.60
N ASN A 141 -12.16 -3.19 5.95
CA ASN A 141 -11.98 -3.07 4.49
C ASN A 141 -10.64 -3.71 4.09
N ILE A 142 -10.46 -3.98 2.79
CA ILE A 142 -9.31 -4.71 2.24
C ILE A 142 -7.97 -4.12 2.68
N VAL A 143 -7.86 -2.78 2.71
CA VAL A 143 -6.63 -2.09 3.13
C VAL A 143 -6.35 -2.39 4.59
N THR A 144 -7.32 -2.17 5.47
CA THR A 144 -7.12 -2.33 6.92
C THR A 144 -7.02 -3.79 7.36
N SER A 145 -7.73 -4.72 6.71
CA SER A 145 -7.60 -6.16 6.93
C SER A 145 -6.22 -6.67 6.52
N PHE A 146 -5.73 -6.23 5.36
CA PHE A 146 -4.36 -6.49 4.93
C PHE A 146 -3.33 -5.96 5.94
N MET A 147 -3.45 -4.68 6.34
CA MET A 147 -2.52 -4.08 7.31
C MET A 147 -2.53 -4.81 8.66
N ARG A 148 -3.71 -5.22 9.14
CA ARG A 148 -3.85 -5.93 10.42
C ARG A 148 -3.23 -7.34 10.39
N ALA A 149 -3.28 -7.99 9.25
CA ALA A 149 -2.74 -9.34 9.06
C ALA A 149 -1.24 -9.36 8.72
N LEU A 150 -0.65 -8.22 8.39
CA LEU A 150 0.73 -8.10 7.96
C LEU A 150 1.72 -8.41 9.10
N PRO A 151 2.72 -9.29 8.90
CA PRO A 151 3.77 -9.51 9.88
C PRO A 151 4.60 -8.25 10.14
N THR A 152 5.00 -8.03 11.39
CA THR A 152 5.73 -6.81 11.81
C THR A 152 7.12 -6.66 11.20
N PHE A 153 7.70 -7.73 10.66
CA PHE A 153 8.99 -7.70 9.97
C PHE A 153 8.89 -7.23 8.51
N VAL A 154 7.69 -7.18 7.92
CA VAL A 154 7.51 -6.60 6.58
C VAL A 154 7.59 -5.08 6.71
N PRO A 155 8.55 -4.40 6.05
CA PRO A 155 8.71 -2.96 6.19
C PRO A 155 7.48 -2.22 5.64
N VAL A 156 6.90 -1.36 6.47
CA VAL A 156 5.76 -0.52 6.13
C VAL A 156 6.18 0.95 6.16
N TYR A 157 5.86 1.68 5.10
CA TYR A 157 6.02 3.13 5.01
C TYR A 157 4.65 3.80 4.89
N LEU A 158 4.33 4.70 5.83
CA LEU A 158 3.10 5.50 5.81
C LEU A 158 3.42 6.90 5.30
N PHE A 159 2.62 7.36 4.34
CA PHE A 159 2.70 8.71 3.77
C PHE A 159 1.40 9.47 4.07
N PRO A 160 1.28 10.12 5.24
CA PRO A 160 0.08 10.87 5.61
C PRO A 160 -0.25 11.95 4.58
N ALA A 161 -1.52 12.05 4.20
CA ALA A 161 -1.99 13.05 3.25
C ALA A 161 -3.41 13.51 3.62
N MET A 162 -3.53 14.71 4.19
CA MET A 162 -4.77 15.26 4.72
C MET A 162 -4.71 16.80 4.78
N ASN A 163 -5.85 17.45 4.99
CA ASN A 163 -5.88 18.89 5.22
C ASN A 163 -5.02 19.29 6.44
N THR A 164 -4.48 20.51 6.45
CA THR A 164 -3.61 21.00 7.53
C THR A 164 -4.26 20.97 8.91
N HIS A 165 -5.54 21.32 9.02
CA HIS A 165 -6.26 21.22 10.28
C HIS A 165 -6.42 19.77 10.74
N MET A 166 -6.68 18.83 9.82
CA MET A 166 -6.70 17.41 10.15
C MET A 166 -5.33 16.93 10.63
N TYR A 167 -4.24 17.38 10.00
CA TYR A 167 -2.89 17.01 10.43
C TYR A 167 -2.54 17.58 11.80
N SER A 168 -2.91 18.84 12.06
CA SER A 168 -2.71 19.52 13.34
C SER A 168 -3.61 19.01 14.47
N HIS A 169 -4.60 18.16 14.15
CA HIS A 169 -5.52 17.61 15.14
C HIS A 169 -4.76 16.75 16.17
N PRO A 170 -5.02 16.90 17.50
CA PRO A 170 -4.27 16.17 18.52
C PRO A 170 -4.32 14.64 18.38
N LEU A 171 -5.44 14.10 17.85
CA LEU A 171 -5.55 12.67 17.58
C LEU A 171 -4.58 12.20 16.49
N THR A 172 -4.30 13.01 15.47
CA THR A 172 -3.35 12.65 14.42
C THR A 172 -1.97 12.43 15.03
N ALA A 173 -1.51 13.36 15.87
CA ALA A 173 -0.23 13.21 16.57
C ALA A 173 -0.18 11.96 17.47
N LYS A 174 -1.27 11.65 18.19
CA LYS A 174 -1.36 10.43 19.01
C LYS A 174 -1.31 9.17 18.16
N GLN A 175 -2.06 9.13 17.06
CA GLN A 175 -2.15 7.97 16.17
C GLN A 175 -0.84 7.73 15.42
N LEU A 176 -0.14 8.81 15.01
CA LEU A 176 1.21 8.71 14.43
C LEU A 176 2.20 8.06 15.39
N LYS A 177 2.18 8.46 16.68
CA LYS A 177 3.00 7.81 17.70
C LYS A 177 2.69 6.31 17.83
N VAL A 178 1.41 5.93 17.88
CA VAL A 178 1.03 4.49 17.95
C VAL A 178 1.59 3.71 16.77
N VAL A 179 1.41 4.18 15.52
CA VAL A 179 1.90 3.44 14.35
C VAL A 179 3.43 3.41 14.27
N GLN A 180 4.14 4.41 14.79
CA GLN A 180 5.60 4.45 14.82
C GLN A 180 6.17 3.58 15.95
N ASP A 181 5.69 3.80 17.17
CA ASP A 181 6.31 3.27 18.38
C ASP A 181 5.83 1.85 18.69
N GLU A 182 4.54 1.56 18.48
CA GLU A 182 3.95 0.24 18.77
C GLU A 182 4.01 -0.70 17.57
N LEU A 183 3.74 -0.20 16.35
CA LEU A 183 3.71 -1.02 15.14
C LEU A 183 5.04 -1.03 14.37
N GLY A 184 5.97 -0.13 14.69
CA GLY A 184 7.27 -0.03 14.02
C GLY A 184 7.20 0.52 12.59
N TYR A 185 6.11 1.18 12.20
CA TYR A 185 5.94 1.69 10.85
C TYR A 185 6.76 2.97 10.61
N HIS A 186 7.31 3.10 9.42
CA HIS A 186 8.06 4.29 9.03
C HIS A 186 7.11 5.37 8.50
N VAL A 187 6.87 6.42 9.29
CA VAL A 187 6.12 7.59 8.82
C VAL A 187 7.04 8.53 8.04
N ARG A 188 6.58 9.01 6.88
CA ARG A 188 7.29 9.95 6.01
C ARG A 188 6.35 11.10 5.59
N GLY A 189 6.79 12.33 5.85
CA GLY A 189 5.96 13.52 5.64
C GLY A 189 4.90 13.70 6.73
N PRO A 190 3.82 14.47 6.47
CA PRO A 190 3.54 15.20 5.22
C PRO A 190 4.52 16.35 4.99
N ILE A 191 4.45 16.95 3.80
CA ILE A 191 5.17 18.17 3.42
C ILE A 191 4.27 19.40 3.51
N GLY A 192 4.89 20.58 3.60
CA GLY A 192 4.18 21.86 3.61
C GLY A 192 3.99 22.41 2.20
N LYS A 193 2.74 22.61 1.76
CA LYS A 193 2.36 23.20 0.45
C LYS A 193 0.98 23.86 0.55
N THR A 194 0.59 24.60 -0.49
CA THR A 194 -0.83 24.95 -0.71
C THR A 194 -1.62 23.68 -1.01
N LEU A 195 -2.65 23.41 -0.21
CA LEU A 195 -3.48 22.22 -0.30
C LEU A 195 -4.67 22.42 -1.25
N ALA A 196 -5.34 21.32 -1.63
CA ALA A 196 -6.47 21.34 -2.57
C ALA A 196 -7.66 22.20 -2.10
N CYS A 197 -7.74 22.51 -0.80
CA CYS A 197 -8.77 23.37 -0.20
C CYS A 197 -8.36 24.86 -0.11
N GLY A 198 -7.14 25.21 -0.47
CA GLY A 198 -6.61 26.59 -0.41
C GLY A 198 -5.72 26.88 0.79
N ASP A 199 -5.76 26.06 1.84
CA ASP A 199 -4.91 26.22 3.03
C ASP A 199 -3.41 26.05 2.68
N VAL A 200 -2.55 26.83 3.34
CA VAL A 200 -1.10 26.68 3.26
C VAL A 200 -0.60 26.10 4.58
N GLY A 201 0.02 24.92 4.52
CA GLY A 201 0.56 24.28 5.71
C GLY A 201 0.99 22.84 5.49
N LEU A 202 1.39 22.18 6.58
CA LEU A 202 1.71 20.76 6.58
C LEU A 202 0.44 19.94 6.30
N GLY A 203 0.52 18.93 5.45
CA GLY A 203 -0.62 18.05 5.17
C GLY A 203 -0.58 17.39 3.79
N ALA A 204 0.18 17.95 2.85
CA ALA A 204 0.38 17.35 1.55
C ALA A 204 1.19 16.05 1.68
N MET A 205 0.83 15.03 0.90
CA MET A 205 1.64 13.81 0.82
C MET A 205 3.07 14.16 0.41
N THR A 206 4.05 13.42 0.92
CA THR A 206 5.40 13.37 0.34
C THR A 206 5.33 13.22 -1.17
N GLU A 207 6.23 13.90 -1.91
CA GLU A 207 6.18 13.85 -3.36
C GLU A 207 6.31 12.41 -3.87
N TRP A 208 5.51 12.08 -4.87
CA TRP A 208 5.43 10.73 -5.40
C TRP A 208 6.78 10.22 -5.90
N SER A 209 7.62 11.11 -6.45
CA SER A 209 8.98 10.80 -6.89
C SER A 209 9.88 10.41 -5.71
N ASP A 210 9.74 11.07 -4.57
CA ASP A 210 10.53 10.77 -3.36
C ASP A 210 10.09 9.46 -2.72
N ILE A 211 8.80 9.12 -2.82
CA ILE A 211 8.26 7.80 -2.41
C ILE A 211 8.92 6.69 -3.23
N VAL A 212 9.00 6.86 -4.55
CA VAL A 212 9.68 5.90 -5.43
C VAL A 212 11.17 5.84 -5.11
N GLN A 213 11.83 6.99 -4.99
CA GLN A 213 13.27 7.07 -4.72
C GLN A 213 13.66 6.37 -3.42
N LEU A 214 12.81 6.46 -2.38
CA LEU A 214 13.00 5.71 -1.14
C LEU A 214 13.11 4.21 -1.38
N VAL A 215 12.27 3.64 -2.25
CA VAL A 215 12.33 2.20 -2.60
C VAL A 215 13.57 1.91 -3.43
N VAL A 216 13.88 2.77 -4.41
CA VAL A 216 15.07 2.66 -5.25
C VAL A 216 16.33 2.61 -4.42
N ASP A 217 16.50 3.54 -3.47
CA ASP A 217 17.70 3.62 -2.64
C ASP A 217 17.78 2.43 -1.66
N LYS A 218 16.66 2.07 -1.04
CA LYS A 218 16.61 0.97 -0.06
C LYS A 218 17.01 -0.36 -0.67
N TYR A 219 16.58 -0.64 -1.90
CA TYR A 219 16.84 -1.90 -2.59
C TYR A 219 17.89 -1.79 -3.69
N ARG A 220 18.48 -0.60 -3.93
CA ARG A 220 19.46 -0.35 -5.01
C ARG A 220 18.92 -0.77 -6.38
N LEU A 221 17.68 -0.37 -6.68
CA LEU A 221 17.00 -0.73 -7.93
C LEU A 221 17.73 -0.14 -9.15
N GLN A 222 17.77 -0.88 -10.25
CA GLN A 222 18.35 -0.44 -11.52
C GLN A 222 17.24 -0.24 -12.56
N LYS A 223 17.31 0.85 -13.34
CA LYS A 223 16.36 1.07 -14.44
C LYS A 223 16.46 -0.06 -15.47
N ALA A 224 15.30 -0.47 -15.99
CA ALA A 224 15.17 -1.48 -17.03
C ALA A 224 15.60 -0.97 -18.41
#